data_AF-A0A257Q873-F1
#
_entry.id   AF-A0A257Q873-F1
#
_cell.length_a   1.000
_cell.length_b   1.000
_cell.length_c   1.000
_cell.angle_alpha   90.00
_cell.angle_beta   90.00
_cell.angle_gamma   90.00
#
_symmetry.space_group_name_H-M   'P 1'
#
loop_
_entity.id
_entity.type
_entity.pdbx_description
1 polymer ?
#
loop_
_entity_poly.entity_id
_entity_poly.type
_entity_poly.pdbx_seq_one_letter_code
_entity_poly.pdbx_strand_id
1 'polypeptide(L)'
;VLRTLGVGLAHGLIAYQSLLKGLSKLEIDEARLRAELDQNWVILGEAIQTVMRRYGMENPYEQLKALTRGQTVDANVMRVFIEQLDGIPDEARARLIAMTPADYTGNAVEMALKI
;
A
#
# COMPACT_ATOMS: atom_id res chain seq x y z
N VAL A 1 -2.59 20.79 45.53
CA VAL A 1 -2.36 20.46 44.12
C VAL A 1 -1.81 19.04 43.92
N LEU A 2 -0.87 18.54 44.73
CA LEU A 2 -0.35 17.16 44.59
C LEU A 2 -1.35 16.03 44.89
N ARG A 3 -2.47 16.31 45.59
CA ARG A 3 -3.49 15.31 45.97
C ARG A 3 -4.29 14.75 44.79
N THR A 4 -4.27 15.40 43.62
CA THR A 4 -5.00 14.95 42.41
C THR A 4 -4.13 14.19 41.42
N LEU A 5 -2.83 14.04 41.70
CA LEU A 5 -1.90 13.30 40.84
C LEU A 5 -2.37 11.86 40.60
N GLY A 6 -2.88 11.20 41.65
CA GLY A 6 -3.39 9.83 41.56
C GLY A 6 -4.61 9.68 40.65
N VAL A 7 -5.40 10.75 40.45
CA VAL A 7 -6.59 10.71 39.57
C VAL A 7 -6.15 10.58 38.11
N GLY A 8 -5.14 11.35 37.68
CA GLY A 8 -4.60 11.25 36.33
C GLY A 8 -4.01 9.86 36.05
N LEU A 9 -3.26 9.30 37.01
CA LEU A 9 -2.70 7.95 36.91
C LEU A 9 -3.81 6.88 36.87
N ALA A 10 -4.87 7.03 37.67
CA ALA A 10 -5.99 6.09 37.70
C ALA A 10 -6.73 6.05 36.35
N HIS A 11 -7.00 7.21 35.74
CA HIS A 11 -7.58 7.27 34.40
C HIS A 11 -6.69 6.62 33.35
N GLY A 12 -5.38 6.88 33.39
CA GLY A 12 -4.40 6.24 32.50
C GLY A 12 -4.41 4.71 32.64
N LEU A 13 -4.42 4.20 33.88
CA LEU A 13 -4.45 2.77 34.14
C LEU A 13 -5.73 2.10 33.60
N ILE A 14 -6.88 2.72 33.82
CA ILE A 14 -8.17 2.22 33.29
C ILE A 14 -8.15 2.22 31.75
N ALA A 15 -7.59 3.27 31.13
CA ALA A 15 -7.45 3.34 29.69
C ALA A 15 -6.56 2.21 29.14
N TYR A 16 -5.42 1.93 29.78
CA TYR A 16 -4.53 0.83 29.37
C TYR A 16 -5.19 -0.54 29.52
N GLN A 17 -5.91 -0.78 30.62
CA GLN A 17 -6.65 -2.03 30.80
C GLN A 17 -7.72 -2.23 29.72
N SER A 18 -8.43 -1.15 29.39
CA SER A 18 -9.46 -1.18 28.34
C SER A 18 -8.85 -1.40 26.96
N LEU A 19 -7.73 -0.75 26.66
CA LEU A 19 -6.98 -0.92 25.41
C LEU A 19 -6.50 -2.37 25.25
N LEU A 20 -5.86 -2.94 26.27
CA LEU A 20 -5.37 -4.33 26.24
C LEU A 20 -6.51 -5.33 26.03
N LYS A 21 -7.65 -5.12 26.72
CA LYS A 21 -8.85 -5.94 26.55
C LYS A 21 -9.48 -5.81 25.16
N GLY A 22 -9.36 -4.64 24.53
CA GLY A 22 -9.81 -4.41 23.16
C GLY A 22 -8.89 -5.13 22.16
N LEU A 23 -7.58 -4.91 22.28
CA LEU A 23 -6.56 -5.50 21.41
C LEU A 23 -6.60 -7.03 21.42
N SER A 24 -6.85 -7.65 22.58
CA SER A 24 -6.93 -9.11 22.70
C SER A 24 -8.15 -9.74 22.01
N LYS A 25 -9.06 -8.93 21.47
CA LYS A 25 -10.27 -9.39 20.76
C LYS A 25 -10.21 -9.13 19.25
N LEU A 26 -9.17 -8.44 18.78
CA LEU A 26 -9.03 -8.14 17.36
C LEU A 26 -8.57 -9.39 16.62
N GLU A 27 -9.26 -9.69 15.52
CA GLU A 27 -8.87 -10.70 14.55
C GLU A 27 -8.80 -10.05 13.16
N ILE A 28 -7.91 -10.56 12.32
CA ILE A 28 -7.69 -10.01 10.98
C ILE A 28 -8.73 -10.60 10.03
N ASP A 29 -9.45 -9.74 9.31
CA ASP A 29 -10.30 -10.12 8.18
C ASP A 29 -9.47 -10.10 6.89
N GLU A 30 -8.71 -11.17 6.66
CA GLU A 30 -7.82 -11.29 5.50
C GLU A 30 -8.57 -11.21 4.17
N ALA A 31 -9.78 -11.78 4.11
CA ALA A 31 -10.57 -11.82 2.88
C ALA A 31 -10.96 -10.41 2.45
N ARG A 32 -11.41 -9.59 3.39
CA ARG A 32 -11.75 -8.19 3.12
C ARG A 32 -10.52 -7.38 2.70
N LEU A 33 -9.39 -7.54 3.39
CA LEU A 33 -8.16 -6.83 3.04
C LEU A 33 -7.67 -7.18 1.63
N ARG A 34 -7.66 -8.46 1.27
CA ARG A 34 -7.28 -8.90 -0.09
C ARG A 34 -8.24 -8.37 -1.15
N ALA A 35 -9.55 -8.44 -0.89
CA ALA A 35 -10.55 -7.91 -1.81
C ALA A 35 -10.41 -6.40 -2.03
N GLU A 36 -10.05 -5.64 -1.00
CA GLU A 36 -9.79 -4.20 -1.11
C GLU A 36 -8.52 -3.92 -1.93
N LEU A 37 -7.44 -4.67 -1.71
CA LEU A 37 -6.21 -4.54 -2.50
C LEU A 37 -6.44 -4.89 -3.98
N ASP A 38 -7.17 -5.97 -4.27
CA ASP A 38 -7.47 -6.41 -5.63
C ASP A 38 -8.36 -5.42 -6.42
N GLN A 39 -9.08 -4.53 -5.72
CA GLN A 39 -9.89 -3.47 -6.33
C GLN A 39 -9.08 -2.19 -6.62
N ASN A 40 -7.86 -2.06 -6.09
CA ASN A 40 -7.10 -0.80 -6.07
C ASN A 40 -5.74 -0.90 -6.78
N TRP A 41 -5.74 -1.34 -8.04
CA TRP A 41 -4.52 -1.46 -8.85
C TRP A 41 -3.82 -0.13 -9.15
N VAL A 42 -4.53 0.99 -9.02
CA VAL A 42 -3.98 2.35 -9.16
C VAL A 42 -2.79 2.61 -8.23
N ILE A 43 -2.72 1.91 -7.08
CA ILE A 43 -1.62 2.04 -6.11
C ILE A 43 -0.26 1.67 -6.73
N LEU A 44 -0.23 0.74 -7.70
CA LEU A 44 1.01 0.39 -8.42
C LEU A 44 1.53 1.49 -9.34
N GLY A 45 0.75 2.56 -9.53
CA GLY A 45 1.09 3.69 -10.39
C GLY A 45 2.44 4.32 -10.09
N GLU A 46 2.77 4.54 -8.81
CA GLU A 46 4.06 5.13 -8.41
C GLU A 46 5.23 4.20 -8.74
N ALA A 47 5.07 2.89 -8.53
CA ALA A 47 6.09 1.90 -8.87
C ALA A 47 6.41 1.93 -10.36
N ILE A 48 5.37 1.95 -11.20
CA ILE A 48 5.49 2.00 -12.66
C ILE A 48 6.14 3.33 -13.08
N GLN A 49 5.66 4.46 -12.58
CA GLN A 49 6.25 5.78 -12.86
C GLN A 49 7.73 5.85 -12.48
N THR A 50 8.11 5.25 -11.35
CA THR A 50 9.50 5.21 -10.89
C THR A 50 10.38 4.41 -11.85
N VAL A 51 9.89 3.27 -12.35
CA VAL A 51 10.60 2.47 -13.37
C VAL A 51 10.69 3.23 -14.70
N MET A 52 9.61 3.88 -15.14
CA MET A 52 9.63 4.70 -16.36
C MET A 52 10.67 5.82 -16.26
N ARG A 53 10.73 6.53 -15.11
CA ARG A 53 11.74 7.57 -14.87
C ARG A 53 13.17 7.00 -14.86
N ARG A 54 13.37 5.81 -14.26
CA ARG A 54 14.67 5.14 -14.23
C ARG A 54 15.23 4.87 -15.63
N TYR A 55 14.36 4.57 -16.60
CA TYR A 55 14.75 4.32 -18.00
C TYR A 55 14.61 5.54 -18.91
N GLY A 56 14.41 6.74 -18.35
CA GLY A 56 14.44 7.99 -19.11
C GLY A 56 13.21 8.21 -20.01
N MET A 57 12.09 7.55 -19.72
CA MET A 57 10.87 7.70 -20.50
C MET A 57 10.27 9.11 -20.32
N GLU A 58 9.76 9.70 -21.40
CA GLU A 58 9.17 11.04 -21.36
C GLU A 58 7.78 11.05 -20.73
N ASN A 59 7.50 12.10 -19.94
CA ASN A 59 6.20 12.36 -19.33
C ASN A 59 5.52 11.17 -18.57
N PRO A 60 6.22 10.40 -17.70
CA PRO A 60 5.63 9.21 -17.06
C PRO A 60 4.35 9.48 -16.26
N TYR A 61 4.28 10.66 -15.65
CA TYR A 61 3.11 11.08 -14.88
C TYR A 61 1.87 11.25 -15.74
N GLU A 62 1.99 11.94 -16.88
CA GLU A 62 0.84 12.19 -17.77
C GLU A 62 0.38 10.91 -18.47
N GLN A 63 1.31 10.01 -18.82
CA GLN A 63 0.96 8.69 -19.37
C GLN A 63 0.11 7.86 -18.38
N LEU A 64 0.53 7.79 -17.11
CA LEU A 64 -0.24 7.08 -16.10
C LEU A 64 -1.57 7.78 -15.80
N LYS A 65 -1.57 9.12 -15.74
CA LYS A 65 -2.78 9.91 -15.50
C LYS A 65 -3.82 9.71 -16.60
N ALA A 66 -3.39 9.50 -17.85
CA ALA A 66 -4.29 9.15 -18.95
C ALA A 66 -4.96 7.78 -18.73
N LEU A 67 -4.23 6.80 -18.19
CA LEU A 67 -4.78 5.48 -17.84
C LEU A 67 -5.83 5.56 -16.72
N THR A 68 -5.57 6.36 -15.68
CA THR A 68 -6.42 6.42 -14.48
C THR A 68 -7.58 7.41 -14.60
N ARG A 69 -7.69 8.18 -15.69
CA ARG A 69 -8.68 9.25 -15.81
C ARG A 69 -10.06 8.70 -16.14
N GLY A 70 -10.98 8.80 -15.17
CA GLY A 70 -12.40 8.50 -15.37
C GLY A 70 -12.74 7.01 -15.48
N GLN A 71 -11.80 6.13 -15.11
CA GLN A 71 -11.95 4.67 -15.23
C GLN A 71 -11.39 3.98 -13.99
N THR A 72 -12.04 2.89 -13.57
CA THR A 72 -11.47 1.98 -12.57
C THR A 72 -10.38 1.17 -13.26
N VAL A 73 -9.15 1.25 -12.73
CA VAL A 73 -8.04 0.45 -13.24
C VAL A 73 -8.03 -0.88 -12.49
N ASP A 74 -8.22 -1.97 -13.23
CA ASP A 74 -8.09 -3.33 -12.73
C ASP A 74 -6.74 -3.96 -13.16
N ALA A 75 -6.54 -5.22 -12.77
CA ALA A 75 -5.36 -6.00 -13.10
C ALA A 75 -5.05 -6.05 -14.60
N ASN A 76 -6.09 -6.19 -15.42
CA ASN A 76 -5.95 -6.37 -16.85
C ASN A 76 -5.60 -5.05 -17.54
N VAL A 77 -6.29 -3.97 -17.19
CA VAL A 77 -5.98 -2.61 -17.68
C VAL A 77 -4.54 -2.23 -17.33
N MET A 78 -4.10 -2.52 -16.10
CA MET A 78 -2.73 -2.25 -15.69
C MET A 78 -1.70 -3.08 -16.47
N ARG A 79 -1.97 -4.37 -16.69
CA ARG A 79 -1.08 -5.27 -17.45
C ARG A 79 -0.94 -4.81 -18.90
N VAL A 80 -2.05 -4.51 -19.56
CA VAL A 80 -2.07 -4.00 -20.95
C VAL A 80 -1.25 -2.70 -21.05
N PHE A 81 -1.38 -1.80 -20.07
CA PHE A 81 -0.57 -0.58 -20.03
C PHE A 81 0.94 -0.89 -19.94
N ILE A 82 1.34 -1.78 -19.03
CA ILE A 82 2.75 -2.17 -18.87
C ILE A 82 3.31 -2.84 -20.12
N GLU A 83 2.52 -3.65 -20.82
CA GLU A 83 2.90 -4.29 -22.09
C GLU A 83 3.14 -3.28 -23.22
N GLN A 84 2.40 -2.17 -23.23
CA GLN A 84 2.53 -1.10 -24.22
C GLN A 84 3.68 -0.12 -23.95
N LEU A 85 4.36 -0.22 -22.81
CA LEU A 85 5.49 0.65 -22.50
C LEU A 85 6.68 0.33 -23.40
N ASP A 86 7.05 1.25 -24.29
CA ASP A 86 8.28 1.14 -25.09
C ASP A 86 9.49 1.69 -24.32
N GLY A 87 10.68 1.13 -24.57
CA GLY A 87 11.93 1.64 -24.00
C GLY A 87 12.29 1.11 -22.59
N ILE A 88 11.54 0.15 -22.06
CA ILE A 88 11.93 -0.60 -20.84
C ILE A 88 12.50 -1.99 -21.20
N PRO A 89 13.56 -2.47 -20.52
CA PRO A 89 14.05 -3.83 -20.71
C PRO A 89 13.02 -4.89 -20.33
N ASP A 90 13.06 -6.05 -20.99
CA ASP A 90 12.12 -7.14 -20.75
C ASP A 90 12.10 -7.63 -19.30
N GLU A 91 13.26 -7.65 -18.64
CA GLU A 91 13.35 -8.00 -17.22
C GLU A 91 12.54 -7.03 -16.33
N ALA A 92 12.65 -5.72 -16.61
CA ALA A 92 11.90 -4.71 -15.87
C ALA A 92 10.40 -4.80 -16.14
N ARG A 93 10.02 -5.07 -17.39
CA ARG A 93 8.61 -5.30 -17.78
C ARG A 93 8.04 -6.52 -17.08
N ALA A 94 8.74 -7.66 -17.11
CA ALA A 94 8.32 -8.90 -16.47
C ALA A 94 8.13 -8.71 -14.96
N ARG A 95 9.03 -7.95 -14.31
CA ARG A 95 8.87 -7.58 -12.90
C ARG A 95 7.61 -6.75 -12.66
N LEU A 96 7.36 -5.71 -13.45
CA LEU A 96 6.15 -4.89 -13.31
C LEU A 96 4.86 -5.69 -13.53
N ILE A 97 4.85 -6.63 -14.49
CA ILE A 97 3.69 -7.50 -14.78
C ILE A 97 3.41 -8.48 -13.63
N ALA A 98 4.45 -8.93 -12.93
CA ALA A 98 4.33 -9.85 -11.81
C ALA A 98 3.88 -9.17 -10.50
N MET A 99 3.94 -7.84 -10.41
CA MET A 99 3.55 -7.09 -9.22
C MET A 99 2.05 -7.09 -9.00
N THR A 100 1.67 -7.06 -7.73
CA THR A 100 0.29 -6.97 -7.25
C THR A 100 0.20 -5.91 -6.15
N PRO A 101 -0.95 -5.29 -5.92
CA PRO A 101 -1.10 -4.35 -4.80
C PRO A 101 -0.73 -4.97 -3.44
N ALA A 102 -0.89 -6.29 -3.29
CA ALA A 102 -0.56 -7.01 -2.06
C ALA A 102 0.94 -7.25 -1.85
N ASP A 103 1.76 -7.30 -2.91
CA ASP A 103 3.22 -7.45 -2.79
C ASP A 103 3.97 -6.11 -2.79
N TYR A 104 3.30 -5.02 -3.15
CA TYR A 104 3.86 -3.67 -3.13
C TYR A 104 3.85 -3.05 -1.72
N THR A 105 4.44 -3.76 -0.75
CA THR A 105 4.52 -3.32 0.66
C THR A 105 5.87 -2.70 1.04
N GLY A 106 6.81 -2.58 0.09
CA GLY A 106 8.17 -2.12 0.38
C GLY A 106 8.84 -2.99 1.45
N ASN A 107 9.42 -2.35 2.47
CA ASN A 107 10.05 -3.01 3.61
C ASN A 107 9.13 -3.11 4.85
N ALA A 108 7.81 -2.97 4.69
CA ALA A 108 6.88 -2.92 5.81
C ALA A 108 6.96 -4.16 6.73
N VAL A 109 7.07 -5.36 6.15
CA VAL A 109 7.20 -6.61 6.93
C VAL A 109 8.50 -6.64 7.72
N GLU A 110 9.61 -6.24 7.10
CA GLU A 110 10.91 -6.17 7.77
C GLU A 110 10.88 -5.18 8.94
N MET A 111 10.25 -4.02 8.76
CA MET A 111 10.11 -3.03 9.83
C MET A 111 9.21 -3.54 10.95
N ALA A 112 8.08 -4.19 10.63
CA ALA A 112 7.16 -4.71 11.63
C ALA A 112 7.79 -5.80 12.52
N LEU A 113 8.71 -6.61 11.97
CA LEU A 113 9.41 -7.66 12.72
C LEU A 113 10.61 -7.15 13.54
N LYS A 114 11.08 -5.93 13.29
CA LYS A 114 12.25 -5.35 13.98
C LYS A 114 11.90 -4.60 15.28
N ILE A 115 10.61 -4.37 15.54
CA ILE A 115 10.10 -3.62 16.71
C ILE A 115 9.66 -4.61 17.78
#